data_AF-A0A7U5JVS5-F1
#
_entry.id   AF-A0A7U5JVS5-F1
#
_cell.length_a   1.000
_cell.length_b   1.000
_cell.length_c   1.000
_cell.angle_alpha   90.00
_cell.angle_beta   90.00
_cell.angle_gamma   90.00
#
_symmetry.space_group_name_H-M   'P 1'
#
loop_
_entity.id
_entity.type
_entity.pdbx_description
1 polymer ?
#
loop_
_entity_poly.entity_id
_entity_poly.type
_entity_poly.pdbx_seq_one_letter_code
_entity_poly.pdbx_strand_id
1 'polypeptide(L)'
;MNFYRGTLTPNEEQVIPHNSQKVTIFNFGPSDVHINFGATADANSLIIPKGFGRTVAFSHIVKSVHVFAAEETTVQIDGMG
;
A
#
# COMPACT_ATOMS: atom_id res chain seq x y z
N MET A 1 12.13 -0.15 11.24
CA MET A 1 11.14 0.67 10.49
C MET A 1 11.37 0.37 9.04
N ASN A 2 10.44 -0.34 8.40
CA ASN A 2 10.55 -0.64 6.97
C ASN A 2 9.83 0.47 6.22
N PHE A 3 10.55 1.14 5.32
CA PHE A 3 9.99 2.15 4.42
C PHE A 3 10.12 1.61 3.00
N TYR A 4 9.02 1.57 2.26
CA TYR A 4 9.04 1.42 0.81
C TYR A 4 8.77 2.79 0.19
N ARG A 5 9.56 3.15 -0.83
CA ARG A 5 9.31 4.29 -1.71
C ARG A 5 9.58 3.84 -3.13
N GLY A 6 8.61 4.03 -4.01
CA GLY A 6 8.75 3.61 -5.41
C GLY A 6 7.60 4.11 -6.26
N THR A 7 7.61 3.68 -7.51
CA THR A 7 6.57 3.95 -8.49
C THR A 7 5.89 2.64 -8.84
N LEU A 8 4.56 2.61 -8.80
CA LEU A 8 3.79 1.48 -9.25
C LEU A 8 3.66 1.50 -10.77
N THR A 9 3.87 0.34 -11.39
CA THR A 9 3.58 0.12 -12.80
C THR A 9 2.06 0.14 -12.99
N PRO A 10 1.54 0.89 -13.97
CA PRO A 10 0.10 0.90 -14.27
C PRO A 10 -0.43 -0.50 -14.58
N ASN A 11 -1.62 -0.82 -14.06
CA ASN A 11 -2.37 -2.05 -14.34
C ASN A 11 -1.63 -3.35 -13.97
N GLU A 12 -0.65 -3.27 -13.08
CA GLU A 12 0.10 -4.41 -12.56
C GLU A 12 -0.03 -4.44 -11.04
N GLU A 13 -0.32 -5.62 -10.49
CA GLU A 13 -0.22 -5.80 -9.05
C GLU A 13 1.25 -5.86 -8.66
N GLN A 14 1.61 -5.11 -7.60
CA GLN A 14 2.92 -5.21 -6.99
C GLN A 14 2.80 -5.67 -5.54
N VAL A 15 3.67 -6.61 -5.16
CA VAL A 15 3.79 -7.09 -3.79
C VAL A 15 4.96 -6.38 -3.13
N ILE A 16 4.66 -5.48 -2.22
CA ILE A 16 5.68 -4.72 -1.47
C ILE A 16 5.99 -5.50 -0.18
N PRO A 17 7.22 -6.01 -0.01
CA PRO A 17 7.63 -6.64 1.23
C PRO A 17 7.49 -5.65 2.39
N HIS A 18 6.82 -6.09 3.45
CA HIS A 18 6.53 -5.25 4.60
C HIS A 18 6.88 -5.97 5.90
N ASN A 19 7.06 -5.25 6.99
CA ASN A 19 7.19 -5.87 8.32
C ASN A 19 6.73 -4.87 9.37
N SER A 20 5.41 -4.68 9.46
CA SER A 20 4.80 -3.81 10.46
C SER A 20 4.01 -4.66 11.47
N GLN A 21 4.18 -4.36 12.75
CA GLN A 21 3.50 -5.07 13.84
C GLN A 21 2.33 -4.26 14.44
N LYS A 22 2.24 -2.96 14.12
CA LYS A 22 1.25 -2.06 14.72
C LYS A 22 0.56 -1.17 13.72
N VAL A 23 1.30 -0.41 12.93
CA VAL A 23 0.73 0.65 12.08
C VAL A 23 1.46 0.72 10.75
N THR A 24 0.68 0.72 9.66
CA THR A 24 1.18 1.06 8.33
C THR A 24 0.61 2.40 7.89
N ILE A 25 1.49 3.28 7.42
CA ILE A 25 1.14 4.59 6.85
C ILE A 25 1.36 4.52 5.35
N PHE A 26 0.34 4.96 4.61
CA PHE A 26 0.33 5.07 3.16
C PHE A 26 0.33 6.54 2.78
N ASN A 27 1.21 6.93 1.86
CA ASN A 27 1.13 8.21 1.17
C ASN A 27 1.29 7.94 -0.32
N PHE A 28 0.29 8.32 -1.10
CA PHE A 28 0.24 8.00 -2.52
C PHE A 28 0.17 9.25 -3.39
N GLY A 29 0.67 9.11 -4.60
CA GLY A 29 0.76 10.14 -5.61
C GLY A 29 -0.58 10.47 -6.28
N PRO A 30 -0.57 10.81 -7.58
CA PRO A 30 -1.71 11.44 -8.26
C PRO A 30 -2.86 10.49 -8.63
N SER A 31 -2.73 9.19 -8.37
CA SER A 31 -3.72 8.19 -8.77
C SER A 31 -4.24 7.41 -7.57
N ASP A 32 -5.45 6.86 -7.72
CA ASP A 32 -6.06 6.00 -6.71
C ASP A 32 -5.29 4.68 -6.61
N VAL A 33 -5.10 4.20 -5.37
CA VAL A 33 -4.37 2.96 -5.10
C VAL A 33 -5.26 2.00 -4.34
N HIS A 34 -5.37 0.79 -4.86
CA HIS A 34 -6.07 -0.33 -4.25
C HIS A 34 -5.08 -1.15 -3.44
N ILE A 35 -5.41 -1.44 -2.17
CA ILE A 35 -4.50 -2.18 -1.27
C ILE A 35 -5.16 -3.37 -0.58
N ASN A 36 -4.38 -4.43 -0.39
CA ASN A 36 -4.77 -5.62 0.35
C ASN A 36 -3.58 -6.16 1.18
N PHE A 37 -3.87 -6.85 2.29
CA PHE A 37 -2.88 -7.27 3.30
C PHE A 37 -2.76 -8.78 3.45
N GLY A 38 -3.66 -9.55 2.85
CA GLY A 38 -3.65 -11.02 2.94
C GLY A 38 -3.90 -11.74 1.62
N ALA A 39 -4.31 -11.03 0.58
CA ALA A 39 -4.59 -11.55 -0.75
C ALA A 39 -4.27 -10.48 -1.80
N THR A 40 -4.59 -10.79 -3.06
CA THR A 40 -4.36 -9.93 -4.21
C THR A 40 -5.04 -8.57 -4.07
N ALA A 41 -4.42 -7.51 -4.58
CA ALA A 41 -5.07 -6.20 -4.72
C ALA A 41 -5.86 -6.12 -6.04
N ASP A 42 -7.14 -5.75 -5.94
CA ASP A 42 -8.09 -5.66 -7.04
C ASP A 42 -9.05 -4.46 -6.90
N ALA A 43 -10.03 -4.32 -7.80
CA ALA A 43 -11.01 -3.25 -7.77
C ALA A 43 -11.90 -3.23 -6.52
N ASN A 44 -12.00 -4.34 -5.77
CA ASN A 44 -12.80 -4.45 -4.54
C ASN A 44 -11.95 -4.23 -3.28
N SER A 45 -10.64 -4.14 -3.43
CA SER A 45 -9.69 -3.93 -2.35
C SER A 45 -9.83 -2.51 -1.78
N LEU A 46 -9.18 -2.28 -0.64
CA LEU A 46 -9.28 -1.00 0.04
C LEU A 46 -8.72 0.11 -0.84
N ILE A 47 -9.58 1.05 -1.24
CA ILE A 47 -9.14 2.21 -2.03
C ILE A 47 -8.58 3.30 -1.12
N ILE A 48 -7.44 3.85 -1.53
CA ILE A 48 -6.88 5.08 -1.00
C ILE A 48 -6.89 6.10 -2.16
N PRO A 49 -7.72 7.15 -2.07
CA PRO A 49 -7.86 8.12 -3.15
C PRO A 49 -6.57 8.91 -3.41
N LYS A 50 -6.42 9.39 -4.65
CA LYS A 50 -5.29 10.23 -5.06
C LYS A 50 -5.04 11.42 -4.13
N GLY A 51 -3.77 11.67 -3.83
CA GLY A 51 -3.34 12.78 -2.97
C GLY A 51 -3.72 12.64 -1.49
N PHE A 52 -4.30 11.52 -1.07
CA PHE A 52 -4.55 11.23 0.34
C PHE A 52 -3.52 10.26 0.91
N GLY A 53 -3.20 10.47 2.19
CA GLY A 53 -2.53 9.49 3.02
C GLY A 53 -3.55 8.70 3.85
N ARG A 54 -3.20 7.46 4.21
CA ARG A 54 -4.01 6.63 5.11
C ARG A 54 -3.16 5.94 6.13
N THR A 55 -3.65 5.85 7.36
CA THR A 55 -3.04 5.07 8.42
C THR A 55 -3.93 3.87 8.76
N VAL A 56 -3.35 2.67 8.79
CA VAL A 56 -4.04 1.44 9.15
C VAL A 56 -3.32 0.78 10.32
N ALA A 57 -4.07 0.49 11.38
CA ALA A 57 -3.57 -0.22 12.55
C ALA A 57 -3.92 -1.72 12.45
N PHE A 58 -3.00 -2.57 12.90
CA PHE A 58 -3.13 -4.02 12.88
C PHE A 58 -2.92 -4.59 14.28
N SER A 59 -3.61 -5.70 14.57
CA SER A 59 -3.40 -6.54 15.76
C SER A 59 -2.45 -7.73 15.49
N HIS A 60 -1.86 -7.79 14.31
CA HIS A 60 -0.97 -8.86 13.85
C HIS A 60 0.15 -8.29 12.96
N ILE A 61 1.15 -9.13 12.67
CA ILE A 61 2.27 -8.75 11.80
C ILE A 61 1.85 -8.82 10.33
N VAL A 62 1.97 -7.70 9.63
CA VAL A 62 1.80 -7.61 8.17
C VAL A 62 3.16 -7.76 7.51
N LYS A 63 3.31 -8.82 6.69
CA LYS A 63 4.56 -9.18 6.00
C LYS A 63 4.65 -8.70 4.56
N SER A 64 3.53 -8.31 3.98
CA SER A 64 3.44 -7.78 2.63
C SER A 64 2.22 -6.88 2.50
N VAL A 65 2.32 -5.90 1.61
CA VAL A 65 1.16 -5.15 1.13
C VAL A 65 1.06 -5.38 -0.37
N HIS A 66 -0.10 -5.86 -0.80
CA HIS A 66 -0.45 -5.96 -2.20
C HIS A 66 -1.02 -4.62 -2.62
N VAL A 67 -0.50 -4.07 -3.71
CA VAL A 67 -0.92 -2.76 -4.22
C VAL A 67 -1.18 -2.83 -5.72
N PHE A 68 -2.21 -2.10 -6.16
CA PHE A 68 -2.60 -1.99 -7.56
C PHE A 68 -3.03 -0.55 -7.85
N ALA A 69 -2.62 -0.02 -9.01
CA ALA A 69 -3.08 1.27 -9.52
C ALA A 69 -3.32 1.16 -11.03
N ALA A 70 -4.37 1.82 -11.53
CA ALA A 70 -4.67 1.84 -12.97
C ALA A 70 -3.71 2.73 -13.78
N GLU A 71 -3.03 3.65 -13.09
CA GLU A 71 -2.11 4.64 -13.62
C GLU A 71 -0.78 4.58 -12.86
N GLU A 72 0.26 5.15 -13.47
CA GLU A 72 1.57 5.25 -12.83
C GLU A 72 1.46 6.20 -11.63
N THR A 73 1.84 5.71 -10.45
CA THR A 73 1.75 6.51 -9.22
C THR A 73 2.88 6.21 -8.27
N THR A 74 3.37 7.26 -7.62
CA THR A 74 4.37 7.12 -6.56
C THR A 74 3.71 6.68 -5.28
N VAL A 75 4.36 5.77 -4.56
CA VAL A 75 3.85 5.29 -3.27
C VAL A 75 4.93 5.29 -2.22
N GLN A 76 4.55 5.69 -1.01
CA GLN A 76 5.33 5.53 0.20
C GLN A 76 4.52 4.70 1.20
N ILE A 77 5.13 3.63 1.68
CA ILE A 77 4.53 2.71 2.65
C ILE A 77 5.49 2.57 3.83
N ASP A 78 5.08 3.07 4.99
CA ASP A 78 5.90 3.07 6.19
C ASP A 78 5.32 2.13 7.25
N GLY A 79 6.13 1.16 7.68
CA GLY A 79 5.78 0.20 8.71
C GLY A 79 6.38 0.58 10.06
N MET A 80 5.51 0.76 11.06
CA MET A 80 5.91 0.95 12.47
C MET A 80 5.85 -0.37 13.24
N GLY A 81 6.79 -0.55 14.17
CA GLY A 81 6.89 -1.70 15.09
C GLY A 81 6.24 -1.45 16.44
#